data_AF-A0A1Y3CUF7-F1
#
_entry.id   AF-A0A1Y3CUF7-F1
#
_cell.length_a   1.000
_cell.length_b   1.000
_cell.length_c   1.000
_cell.angle_alpha   90.00
_cell.angle_beta   90.00
_cell.angle_gamma   90.00
#
_symmetry.space_group_name_H-M   'P 1'
#
loop_
_entity.id
_entity.type
_entity.pdbx_description
1 polymer ?
#
loop_
_entity_poly.entity_id
_entity_poly.type
_entity_poly.pdbx_seq_one_letter_code
_entity_poly.pdbx_strand_id
1 'polypeptide(L)' 'MTITSHILGYPRIGTKCELKFAQESYWKGKTTPADFLAKVQAVEASNWQSQIGN' A
#
# COMPACT_ATOMS: atom_id res chain seq x y z
N MET A 1 -10.51 9.24 -31.30
CA MET A 1 -9.53 9.77 -30.33
C MET A 1 -9.87 9.18 -28.97
N THR A 2 -8.91 8.55 -28.30
CA THR A 2 -9.10 7.99 -26.97
C THR A 2 -8.64 9.03 -25.95
N ILE A 3 -9.48 9.34 -24.95
CA ILE A 3 -9.11 10.27 -23.87
C ILE A 3 -8.49 9.46 -22.73
N THR A 4 -7.28 9.80 -22.33
CA THR A 4 -6.54 9.13 -21.25
C THR A 4 -6.80 9.81 -19.92
N SER A 5 -7.06 9.03 -18.87
CA SER A 5 -7.13 9.51 -17.49
C SER A 5 -5.78 9.30 -16.77
N HIS A 6 -5.49 10.15 -15.78
CA HIS A 6 -4.27 10.09 -14.98
C HIS A 6 -4.59 10.35 -13.50
N ILE A 7 -3.91 9.63 -12.60
CA ILE A 7 -4.04 9.78 -11.15
C ILE A 7 -2.73 10.35 -10.58
N LEU A 8 -2.79 11.49 -9.92
CA LEU A 8 -1.62 12.20 -9.35
C LEU A 8 -1.00 11.50 -8.13
N GLY A 9 -1.80 10.69 -7.43
CA GLY A 9 -1.38 9.95 -6.25
C GLY A 9 -2.50 9.10 -5.69
N TYR A 10 -2.15 8.12 -4.86
CA TYR A 10 -3.08 7.16 -4.28
C TYR A 10 -2.85 6.99 -2.77
N PRO A 11 -3.89 6.78 -1.95
CA PRO A 11 -3.73 6.58 -0.51
C PRO A 11 -2.86 5.35 -0.18
N ARG A 12 -1.68 5.60 0.41
CA ARG A 12 -0.72 4.55 0.78
C ARG A 12 -1.08 3.71 1.99
N ILE A 13 -2.08 4.13 2.76
CA ILE A 13 -2.35 3.54 4.09
C ILE A 13 -3.01 2.15 4.00
N GLY A 14 -3.61 1.83 2.86
CA GLY A 14 -4.39 0.62 2.61
C GLY A 14 -5.84 0.72 3.08
N THR A 15 -6.73 -0.11 2.51
CA THR A 15 -8.20 -0.03 2.74
C THR A 15 -8.62 -0.25 4.19
N LYS A 16 -7.78 -0.93 4.97
CA LYS A 16 -8.00 -1.24 6.39
C LYS A 16 -6.86 -0.71 7.26
N CYS A 17 -6.18 0.34 6.80
CA CYS A 17 -5.04 0.95 7.49
C CYS A 17 -3.89 -0.06 7.75
N GLU A 18 -3.69 -1.02 6.87
CA GLU A 18 -2.70 -2.09 6.96
C GLU A 18 -1.30 -1.53 7.23
N LEU A 19 -0.95 -0.43 6.56
CA LEU A 19 0.37 0.19 6.72
C LEU A 19 0.55 0.84 8.11
N LYS A 20 -0.51 1.41 8.69
CA LYS A 20 -0.48 1.95 10.06
C LYS A 20 -0.17 0.83 11.06
N PHE A 21 -0.90 -0.28 10.98
CA PHE A 21 -0.70 -1.40 11.91
C PHE A 21 0.66 -2.08 11.73
N ALA A 22 1.13 -2.23 10.49
CA ALA A 22 2.46 -2.77 10.20
C ALA A 22 3.56 -1.87 10.78
N GLN A 23 3.47 -0.55 10.59
CA GLN A 23 4.45 0.40 11.09
C GLN A 23 4.46 0.47 12.62
N GLU A 24 3.30 0.48 13.27
CA GLU A 24 3.22 0.43 14.73
C GLU A 24 3.79 -0.87 15.31
N SER A 25 3.59 -2.00 14.63
CA SER A 25 4.15 -3.30 15.05
C SER A 25 5.67 -3.31 14.92
N TYR A 26 6.20 -2.74 13.84
CA TYR A 26 7.63 -2.57 13.63
C TYR A 26 8.26 -1.68 14.71
N TRP A 27 7.67 -0.51 15.01
CA TRP A 27 8.16 0.38 16.07
C TRP A 27 8.12 -0.24 17.46
N LYS A 28 7.17 -1.14 17.72
CA LYS A 28 7.09 -1.93 18.96
C LYS A 28 8.09 -3.09 19.01
N GLY A 29 8.91 -3.28 17.98
CA GLY A 29 9.87 -4.39 17.87
C GLY A 29 9.22 -5.76 17.67
N LYS A 30 7.93 -5.81 17.25
CA LYS A 30 7.16 -7.05 17.12
C LYS A 30 7.33 -7.74 15.77
N THR A 31 7.87 -7.03 14.79
CA THR A 31 8.10 -7.52 13.43
C THR A 31 9.47 -7.09 12.95
N THR A 32 10.07 -7.84 12.03
CA THR A 32 11.36 -7.47 11.45
C THR A 32 11.19 -6.36 10.40
N PRO A 33 12.28 -5.66 10.01
CA PRO A 33 12.24 -4.76 8.86
C PRO A 33 11.77 -5.46 7.59
N ALA A 34 12.13 -6.73 7.39
CA ALA A 34 11.72 -7.50 6.22
C ALA A 34 10.20 -7.74 6.19
N ASP A 35 9.60 -8.09 7.34
CA ASP A 35 8.14 -8.27 7.45
C ASP A 35 7.39 -6.96 7.18
N PHE A 36 7.92 -5.84 7.68
CA PHE A 36 7.34 -4.51 7.43
C PHE A 36 7.38 -4.16 5.94
N LEU A 37 8.53 -4.35 5.28
CA LEU A 37 8.68 -4.09 3.84
C LEU A 37 7.79 -4.98 2.99
N ALA A 38 7.65 -6.26 3.36
CA ALA A 38 6.72 -7.17 2.67
C ALA A 38 5.26 -6.67 2.76
N LYS A 39 4.85 -6.11 3.92
CA LYS A 39 3.53 -5.48 4.04
C LYS A 39 3.38 -4.21 3.21
N VAL A 40 4.41 -3.37 3.15
CA VAL A 40 4.41 -2.19 2.28
C VAL A 40 4.18 -2.59 0.81
N GLN A 41 4.95 -3.55 0.31
CA GLN A 41 4.86 -4.02 -1.07
C GLN A 41 3.49 -4.61 -1.41
N ALA A 42 2.89 -5.37 -0.48
CA ALA A 42 1.55 -5.92 -0.67
C ALA A 42 0.47 -4.83 -0.79
N VAL A 43 0.55 -3.78 0.03
CA VAL A 43 -0.39 -2.64 -0.03
C VAL A 43 -0.21 -1.86 -1.34
N GLU A 44 1.03 -1.61 -1.75
CA GLU A 44 1.34 -0.93 -3.00
C GLU A 44 0.81 -1.69 -4.23
N ALA A 45 1.04 -3.00 -4.29
CA ALA A 45 0.51 -3.85 -5.36
C ALA A 45 -1.02 -3.83 -5.43
N SER A 46 -1.71 -3.93 -4.28
CA SER A 46 -3.17 -3.84 -4.21
C SER A 46 -3.69 -2.48 -4.68
N ASN A 47 -2.98 -1.40 -4.35
CA ASN A 47 -3.33 -0.05 -4.74
C ASN A 47 -3.18 0.16 -6.25
N TRP A 48 -2.14 -0.38 -6.88
CA TRP A 48 -2.00 -0.34 -8.34
C TRP A 48 -3.08 -1.14 -9.04
N GLN A 49 -3.39 -2.34 -8.56
CA GLN A 49 -4.47 -3.14 -9.14
C GLN A 49 -5.81 -2.41 -9.10
N SER A 50 -6.05 -1.63 -8.05
CA SER A 50 -7.27 -0.83 -7.89
C SER A 50 -7.35 0.37 -8.85
N GLN A 51 -6.21 0.85 -9.37
CA GLN A 51 -6.16 1.99 -10.30
C GLN A 51 -6.32 1.57 -11.77
N ILE A 52 -5.91 0.35 -12.11
CA ILE A 52 -5.95 -0.15 -13.48
C ILE A 52 -7.39 -0.46 -13.91
N GLY A 53 -8.27 -0.82 -12.96
CA GLY A 53 -9.67 -1.17 -13.23
C GLY A 53 -9.75 -2.46 -14.05
N ASN A 54 -10.20 -3.56 -13.45
CA ASN A 54 -10.58 -4.75 -14.22
C ASN A 54 -11.97 -4.59 -14.81
#